data_AF-A0A150R0M4-F1
#
_entry.id   AF-A0A150R0M4-F1
#
_cell.length_a   1.000
_cell.length_b   1.000
_cell.length_c   1.000
_cell.angle_alpha   90.00
_cell.angle_beta   90.00
_cell.angle_gamma   90.00
#
_symmetry.space_group_name_H-M   'P 1'
#
loop_
_entity.id
_entity.type
_entity.pdbx_description
1 polymer ?
#
loop_
_entity_poly.entity_id
_entity_poly.type
_entity_poly.pdbx_seq_one_letter_code
_entity_poly.pdbx_strand_id
1 'polypeptide(L)'
;MTSLAAMRELSGSQDGFGGDLRFGETGAGAGLRGADKICATIAEKSMPGAGSKTWRAFLSAAAGEDGKQVDAIDRIGEGPWYDRLGRLVASNKDELIGERPSGADDAIADDLPNEDGVPNQQPDPSQPKVDNHDTLTGSNQQGRLSGPTATCNDWTSASGDRSSGKPRLGHSWPRNFGGGGGDFNMAHWMSAHDAAGCSPSVNLVDAGGPQQGATGVGSGGGYGGIYCFALTP
;
A
#
# COMPACT_ATOMS: atom_id res chain seq x y z
N MET A 1 -3.54 -2.66 6.39
CA MET A 1 -2.30 -2.02 5.91
C MET A 1 -1.12 -2.52 6.73
N THR A 2 0.12 -2.35 6.29
CA THR A 2 1.31 -2.58 7.11
C THR A 2 1.71 -1.31 7.88
N SER A 3 2.15 -1.44 9.13
CA SER A 3 2.60 -0.33 9.97
C SER A 3 4.04 0.05 9.68
N LEU A 4 4.42 1.29 10.00
CA LEU A 4 5.81 1.73 9.90
C LEU A 4 6.76 0.87 10.75
N ALA A 5 6.31 0.44 11.93
CA ALA A 5 7.11 -0.40 12.81
C ALA A 5 7.46 -1.74 12.14
N ALA A 6 6.46 -2.42 11.58
CA ALA A 6 6.67 -3.67 10.86
C ALA A 6 7.51 -3.49 9.59
N MET A 7 7.25 -2.41 8.82
CA MET A 7 8.02 -2.13 7.60
C MET A 7 9.49 -1.86 7.91
N ARG A 8 9.82 -1.13 8.98
CA ARG A 8 11.20 -0.89 9.43
C ARG A 8 11.88 -2.15 9.91
N GLU A 9 11.16 -2.95 10.68
CA GLU A 9 11.69 -4.17 11.24
C GLU A 9 12.05 -5.18 10.15
N LEU A 10 11.13 -5.43 9.21
CA LEU A 10 11.35 -6.41 8.14
C LEU A 10 12.33 -5.92 7.08
N SER A 11 12.43 -4.61 6.82
CA SER A 11 13.42 -4.07 5.90
C SER A 11 14.82 -3.96 6.52
N GLY A 12 14.92 -3.95 7.85
CA GLY A 12 16.16 -3.62 8.55
C GLY A 12 16.59 -2.15 8.39
N SER A 13 15.70 -1.27 7.95
CA SER A 13 15.97 0.15 7.65
C SER A 13 14.98 1.07 8.35
N GLN A 14 15.44 2.21 8.85
CA GLN A 14 14.56 3.24 9.40
C GLN A 14 13.66 3.90 8.36
N ASP A 15 13.99 3.74 7.08
CA ASP A 15 13.26 4.33 5.95
C ASP A 15 12.33 3.34 5.24
N GLY A 16 12.18 2.12 5.80
CA GLY A 16 11.35 1.07 5.21
C GLY A 16 11.99 0.42 3.98
N PHE A 17 11.16 -0.14 3.09
CA PHE A 17 11.60 -0.87 1.90
C PHE A 17 11.81 0.03 0.67
N GLY A 18 11.16 1.19 0.60
CA GLY A 18 11.02 1.91 -0.66
C GLY A 18 10.16 1.12 -1.65
N GLY A 19 10.54 1.15 -2.94
CA GLY A 19 9.91 0.38 -4.00
C GLY A 19 10.43 -1.05 -4.16
N ASP A 20 11.44 -1.48 -3.41
CA ASP A 20 11.97 -2.86 -3.50
C ASP A 20 11.36 -3.75 -2.40
N LEU A 21 10.31 -4.47 -2.78
CA LEU A 21 9.54 -5.31 -1.87
C LEU A 21 9.96 -6.78 -1.92
N ARG A 22 11.11 -7.11 -2.53
CA ARG A 22 11.52 -8.50 -2.78
C ARG A 22 11.64 -9.35 -1.52
N PHE A 23 12.00 -8.79 -0.36
CA PHE A 23 12.04 -9.49 0.94
C PHE A 23 12.64 -10.93 0.88
N GLY A 24 13.83 -11.02 0.30
CA GLY A 24 14.57 -12.28 0.14
C GLY A 24 14.15 -13.15 -1.06
N GLU A 25 13.13 -12.75 -1.82
CA GLU A 25 12.75 -13.40 -3.08
C GLU A 25 13.67 -12.95 -4.23
N THR A 26 13.88 -13.84 -5.20
CA THR A 26 14.71 -13.60 -6.39
C THR A 26 14.04 -14.14 -7.65
N GLY A 27 14.46 -13.67 -8.83
CA GLY A 27 13.92 -14.12 -10.12
C GLY A 27 12.63 -13.41 -10.56
N ALA A 28 11.95 -13.97 -11.57
CA ALA A 28 10.72 -13.41 -12.14
C ALA A 28 9.65 -13.22 -11.04
N GLY A 29 8.94 -12.08 -11.03
CA GLY A 29 7.89 -11.79 -10.05
C GLY A 29 8.36 -11.62 -8.59
N ALA A 30 9.67 -11.51 -8.33
CA ALA A 30 10.21 -11.43 -6.97
C ALA A 30 9.64 -10.28 -6.14
N GLY A 31 9.35 -9.12 -6.74
CA GLY A 31 8.76 -7.99 -6.02
C GLY A 31 7.38 -8.31 -5.46
N LEU A 32 6.50 -8.92 -6.25
CA LEU A 32 5.15 -9.32 -5.80
C LEU A 32 5.20 -10.48 -4.80
N ARG A 33 6.00 -11.51 -5.05
CA ARG A 33 6.15 -12.61 -4.07
C ARG A 33 6.73 -12.12 -2.75
N GLY A 34 7.69 -11.22 -2.81
CA GLY A 34 8.29 -10.60 -1.63
C GLY A 34 7.26 -9.79 -0.84
N ALA A 35 6.45 -8.97 -1.53
CA ALA A 35 5.37 -8.23 -0.91
C ALA A 35 4.32 -9.14 -0.25
N ASP A 36 3.95 -10.25 -0.89
CA ASP A 36 3.05 -11.25 -0.31
C ASP A 36 3.65 -11.91 0.94
N LYS A 37 4.96 -12.18 0.92
CA LYS A 37 5.70 -12.71 2.07
C LYS A 37 5.85 -11.72 3.21
N ILE A 38 6.02 -10.42 2.91
CA ILE A 38 5.92 -9.33 3.89
C ILE A 38 4.56 -9.41 4.58
N CYS A 39 3.47 -9.45 3.81
CA CYS A 39 2.11 -9.55 4.35
C CYS A 39 1.93 -10.77 5.27
N ALA A 40 2.34 -11.96 4.84
CA ALA A 40 2.23 -13.18 5.65
C ALA A 40 3.08 -13.11 6.94
N THR A 41 4.29 -12.56 6.86
CA THR A 41 5.18 -12.40 8.01
C THR A 41 4.59 -11.44 9.04
N ILE A 42 4.06 -10.29 8.59
CA ILE A 42 3.43 -9.30 9.47
C ILE A 42 2.16 -9.88 10.11
N ALA A 43 1.34 -10.58 9.33
CA ALA A 43 0.14 -11.24 9.84
C ALA A 43 0.47 -12.24 10.97
N GLU A 44 1.47 -13.10 10.77
CA GLU A 44 1.92 -14.05 11.80
C GLU A 44 2.37 -13.36 13.09
N LYS A 45 3.05 -12.22 12.97
CA LYS A 45 3.56 -11.48 14.12
C LYS A 45 2.48 -10.74 14.88
N SER A 46 1.50 -10.16 14.18
CA SER A 46 0.35 -9.49 14.81
C SER A 46 -0.66 -10.49 15.41
N MET A 47 -0.79 -11.67 14.80
CA MET A 47 -1.64 -12.76 15.28
C MET A 47 -1.00 -14.11 14.95
N PRO A 48 -0.46 -14.84 15.94
CA PRO A 48 0.11 -16.16 15.72
C PRO A 48 -0.86 -17.11 15.01
N GLY A 49 -0.39 -17.77 13.96
CA GLY A 49 -1.16 -18.63 13.07
C GLY A 49 -1.80 -17.91 11.87
N ALA A 50 -1.95 -16.58 11.89
CA ALA A 50 -2.55 -15.85 10.78
C ALA A 50 -1.67 -15.85 9.51
N GLY A 51 -0.34 -16.05 9.65
CA GLY A 51 0.57 -16.17 8.50
C GLY A 51 0.35 -17.43 7.67
N SER A 52 -0.38 -18.43 8.20
CA SER A 52 -0.74 -19.65 7.46
C SER A 52 -1.77 -19.43 6.35
N LYS A 53 -2.51 -18.31 6.39
CA LYS A 53 -3.43 -17.90 5.32
C LYS A 53 -2.63 -17.54 4.06
N THR A 54 -3.28 -17.64 2.90
CA THR A 54 -2.69 -17.07 1.68
C THR A 54 -2.90 -15.57 1.65
N TRP A 55 -1.82 -14.82 1.82
CA TRP A 55 -1.80 -13.37 1.80
C TRP A 55 -1.39 -12.82 0.44
N ARG A 56 -2.01 -11.71 0.05
CA ARG A 56 -1.69 -10.97 -1.16
C ARG A 56 -1.54 -9.50 -0.84
N ALA A 57 -0.42 -8.92 -1.22
CA ALA A 57 -0.26 -7.48 -1.25
C ALA A 57 -1.13 -6.91 -2.39
N PHE A 58 -1.88 -5.84 -2.12
CA PHE A 58 -2.67 -5.16 -3.15
C PHE A 58 -1.77 -4.31 -4.05
N LEU A 59 -1.04 -4.97 -4.95
CA LEU A 59 -0.08 -4.35 -5.85
C LEU A 59 -0.27 -4.87 -7.26
N SER A 60 -0.34 -3.95 -8.22
CA SER A 60 -0.27 -4.27 -9.65
C SER A 60 1.19 -4.33 -10.10
N ALA A 61 1.48 -5.07 -11.18
CA ALA A 61 2.81 -5.17 -11.80
C ALA A 61 2.68 -5.27 -13.32
N ALA A 62 3.67 -4.75 -14.04
CA ALA A 62 3.79 -4.92 -15.48
C ALA A 62 4.10 -6.37 -15.86
N ALA A 63 4.89 -7.07 -15.04
CA ALA A 63 5.17 -8.50 -15.20
C ALA A 63 5.16 -9.25 -13.87
N GLY A 64 4.31 -10.28 -13.79
CA GLY A 64 4.33 -11.31 -12.73
C GLY A 64 5.33 -12.42 -13.02
N GLU A 65 5.15 -13.55 -12.32
CA GLU A 65 6.02 -14.73 -12.46
C GLU A 65 5.99 -15.34 -13.86
N ASP A 66 4.85 -15.25 -14.54
CA ASP A 66 4.65 -15.74 -15.90
C ASP A 66 4.95 -14.68 -16.98
N GLY A 67 5.47 -13.52 -16.57
CA GLY A 67 5.79 -12.40 -17.45
C GLY A 67 4.58 -11.60 -17.94
N LYS A 68 3.37 -11.89 -17.48
CA LYS A 68 2.17 -11.12 -17.84
C LYS A 68 1.87 -10.02 -16.85
N GLN A 69 1.11 -9.02 -17.30
CA GLN A 69 0.55 -8.00 -16.42
C GLN A 69 -0.25 -8.63 -15.29
N VAL A 70 -0.09 -8.05 -14.10
CA VAL A 70 -0.83 -8.42 -12.91
C VAL A 70 -1.61 -7.21 -12.41
N ASP A 71 -2.92 -7.36 -12.30
CA ASP A 71 -3.82 -6.36 -11.72
C ASP A 71 -4.08 -6.70 -10.25
N ALA A 72 -3.93 -5.73 -9.35
CA ALA A 72 -4.07 -5.94 -7.90
C ALA A 72 -5.43 -6.53 -7.51
N ILE A 73 -6.51 -6.05 -8.15
CA ILE A 73 -7.89 -6.48 -7.87
C ILE A 73 -8.12 -7.97 -8.14
N ASP A 74 -7.38 -8.55 -9.10
CA ASP A 74 -7.53 -9.96 -9.46
C ASP A 74 -6.78 -10.88 -8.49
N ARG A 75 -5.90 -10.34 -7.64
CA ARG A 75 -5.07 -11.14 -6.72
C ARG A 75 -5.76 -11.44 -5.39
N ILE A 76 -6.67 -10.59 -4.93
CA ILE A 76 -7.11 -10.56 -3.52
C ILE A 76 -8.32 -11.45 -3.18
N GLY A 77 -8.80 -12.24 -4.13
CA GLY A 77 -10.02 -13.05 -3.97
C GLY A 77 -11.29 -12.23 -4.15
N GLU A 78 -12.42 -12.74 -3.68
CA GLU A 78 -13.76 -12.13 -3.88
C GLU A 78 -14.37 -11.53 -2.60
N GLY A 79 -13.66 -11.59 -1.47
CA GLY A 79 -14.16 -11.16 -0.16
C GLY A 79 -15.02 -12.22 0.54
N PRO A 80 -15.72 -11.87 1.64
CA PRO A 80 -15.68 -10.58 2.34
C PRO A 80 -14.34 -10.36 3.05
N TRP A 81 -13.81 -9.15 3.10
CA TRP A 81 -12.57 -8.84 3.82
C TRP A 81 -12.82 -8.09 5.11
N TYR A 82 -12.04 -8.43 6.14
CA TYR A 82 -12.12 -7.83 7.47
C TYR A 82 -10.75 -7.33 7.91
N ASP A 83 -10.76 -6.34 8.80
CA ASP A 83 -9.56 -5.94 9.50
C ASP A 83 -9.19 -6.92 10.63
N ARG A 84 -8.13 -6.58 11.36
CA ARG A 84 -7.62 -7.35 12.50
C ARG A 84 -8.62 -7.56 13.64
N LEU A 85 -9.58 -6.65 13.80
CA LEU A 85 -10.58 -6.65 14.86
C LEU A 85 -11.93 -7.23 14.40
N GLY A 86 -12.01 -7.72 13.15
CA GLY A 86 -13.23 -8.28 12.57
C GLY A 86 -14.21 -7.23 12.03
N ARG A 87 -13.78 -5.98 11.86
CA ARG A 87 -14.57 -4.92 11.22
C ARG A 87 -14.54 -5.12 9.71
N LEU A 88 -15.71 -4.99 9.09
CA LEU A 88 -15.87 -5.20 7.65
C LEU A 88 -15.12 -4.11 6.88
N VAL A 89 -14.32 -4.51 5.88
CA VAL A 89 -13.71 -3.60 4.91
C VAL A 89 -14.58 -3.54 3.66
N ALA A 90 -14.93 -4.70 3.09
CA ALA A 90 -15.88 -4.81 1.98
C ALA A 90 -16.38 -6.24 1.87
N SER A 91 -17.64 -6.42 1.47
CA SER A 91 -18.24 -7.75 1.31
C SER A 91 -17.85 -8.43 0.01
N ASN A 92 -17.52 -7.63 -1.01
CA ASN A 92 -17.21 -8.07 -2.37
C ASN A 92 -16.43 -6.96 -3.12
N LYS A 93 -15.99 -7.26 -4.35
CA LYS A 93 -15.23 -6.31 -5.19
C LYS A 93 -16.01 -5.05 -5.55
N ASP A 94 -17.33 -5.14 -5.73
CA ASP A 94 -18.16 -3.99 -6.10
C ASP A 94 -18.22 -2.96 -4.96
N GLU A 95 -18.28 -3.43 -3.71
CA GLU A 95 -18.17 -2.56 -2.53
C GLU A 95 -16.75 -2.03 -2.32
N LEU A 96 -15.73 -2.76 -2.78
CA LEU A 96 -14.33 -2.40 -2.57
C LEU A 96 -13.83 -1.31 -3.54
N ILE A 97 -14.30 -1.31 -4.79
CA ILE A 97 -13.71 -0.54 -5.89
C ILE A 97 -14.00 0.98 -5.85
N GLY A 98 -14.92 1.41 -4.99
CA GLY A 98 -15.25 2.82 -4.82
C GLY A 98 -14.07 3.67 -4.34
N GLU A 99 -14.27 5.00 -4.33
CA GLU A 99 -13.29 5.95 -3.77
C GLU A 99 -12.84 5.54 -2.37
N ARG A 100 -13.81 5.10 -1.56
CA ARG A 100 -13.66 4.34 -0.33
C ARG A 100 -14.50 3.06 -0.45
N PRO A 101 -14.19 2.01 0.33
CA PRO A 101 -15.05 0.83 0.38
C PRO A 101 -16.43 1.19 0.94
N SER A 102 -17.49 1.02 0.14
CA SER A 102 -18.82 1.58 0.42
C SER A 102 -19.61 0.85 1.52
N GLY A 103 -19.19 -0.37 1.87
CA GLY A 103 -19.75 -1.19 2.95
C GLY A 103 -18.82 -1.34 4.16
N ALA A 104 -17.74 -0.57 4.24
CA ALA A 104 -16.83 -0.63 5.39
C ALA A 104 -17.54 -0.23 6.68
N ASP A 105 -17.09 -0.81 7.79
CA ASP A 105 -17.45 -0.34 9.13
C ASP A 105 -17.05 1.13 9.30
N ASP A 106 -17.97 1.95 9.84
CA ASP A 106 -17.79 3.39 10.01
C ASP A 106 -16.50 3.76 10.77
N ALA A 107 -16.02 2.89 11.66
CA ALA A 107 -14.79 3.12 12.42
C ALA A 107 -13.51 3.05 11.58
N ILE A 108 -13.57 2.51 10.35
CA ILE A 108 -12.41 2.32 9.47
C ILE A 108 -12.62 2.81 8.03
N ALA A 109 -13.86 3.14 7.63
CA ALA A 109 -14.17 3.56 6.27
C ALA A 109 -13.28 4.72 5.79
N ASP A 110 -13.03 5.69 6.67
CA ASP A 110 -12.21 6.86 6.41
C ASP A 110 -10.79 6.79 7.00
N ASP A 111 -10.38 5.66 7.57
CA ASP A 111 -9.01 5.43 8.02
C ASP A 111 -8.72 3.93 8.08
N LEU A 112 -8.29 3.38 6.95
CA LEU A 112 -8.05 1.94 6.82
C LEU A 112 -6.93 1.51 7.77
N PRO A 113 -7.16 0.53 8.66
CA PRO A 113 -6.24 0.26 9.76
C PRO A 113 -4.99 -0.51 9.31
N ASN A 114 -3.98 -0.48 10.17
CA ASN A 114 -2.80 -1.32 10.06
C ASN A 114 -3.09 -2.78 10.50
N GLU A 115 -2.06 -3.63 10.51
CA GLU A 115 -2.13 -5.05 10.85
C GLU A 115 -2.64 -5.33 12.26
N ASP A 116 -2.58 -4.35 13.17
CA ASP A 116 -3.04 -4.43 14.55
C ASP A 116 -4.46 -3.88 14.73
N GLY A 117 -5.10 -3.44 13.65
CA GLY A 117 -6.44 -2.84 13.70
C GLY A 117 -6.43 -1.39 14.17
N VAL A 118 -5.26 -0.74 14.21
CA VAL A 118 -5.15 0.66 14.62
C VAL A 118 -5.30 1.56 13.39
N PRO A 119 -6.14 2.62 13.45
CA PRO A 119 -6.25 3.60 12.38
C PRO A 119 -4.89 4.22 12.06
N ASN A 120 -4.61 4.41 10.77
CA ASN A 120 -3.30 4.87 10.35
C ASN A 120 -3.05 6.31 10.76
N GLN A 121 -4.06 7.20 10.80
CA GLN A 121 -3.88 8.63 11.12
C GLN A 121 -3.56 8.88 12.59
N GLN A 122 -3.86 7.88 13.42
CA GLN A 122 -3.64 7.89 14.86
C GLN A 122 -3.05 6.52 15.29
N PRO A 123 -1.85 6.17 14.82
CA PRO A 123 -1.25 4.86 15.10
C PRO A 123 -0.81 4.74 16.56
N ASP A 124 -0.60 5.88 17.24
CA ASP A 124 -0.42 5.97 18.69
C ASP A 124 -1.44 6.97 19.25
N PRO A 125 -2.44 6.54 20.03
CA PRO A 125 -3.47 7.43 20.59
C PRO A 125 -2.92 8.41 21.64
N SER A 126 -1.68 8.21 22.13
CA SER A 126 -1.01 9.13 23.07
C SER A 126 -0.23 10.27 22.39
N GLN A 127 -0.12 10.25 21.05
CA GLN A 127 0.61 11.23 20.26
C GLN A 127 -0.33 12.09 19.39
N PRO A 128 0.13 13.21 18.84
CA PRO A 128 -0.60 13.92 17.79
C PRO A 128 -0.83 13.02 16.55
N LYS A 129 -1.89 13.32 15.79
CA LYS A 129 -2.12 12.71 14.48
C LYS A 129 -0.91 12.90 13.57
N VAL A 130 -0.66 11.91 12.73
CA VAL A 130 0.44 11.88 11.76
C VAL A 130 -0.09 11.88 10.34
N ASP A 131 0.81 12.11 9.39
CA ASP A 131 0.52 12.10 7.96
C ASP A 131 1.11 10.89 7.22
N ASN A 132 0.49 9.72 7.39
CA ASN A 132 0.76 8.46 6.68
C ASN A 132 -0.44 7.99 5.83
N HIS A 133 -0.83 8.81 4.87
CA HIS A 133 -1.87 8.47 3.92
C HIS A 133 -1.35 7.67 2.74
N ASP A 134 -0.14 7.96 2.25
CA ASP A 134 0.43 7.35 1.05
C ASP A 134 0.64 5.83 1.22
N THR A 135 0.00 5.08 0.33
CA THR A 135 0.08 3.61 0.28
C THR A 135 0.40 3.16 -1.15
N LEU A 136 1.38 2.26 -1.30
CA LEU A 136 1.78 1.73 -2.61
C LEU A 136 0.69 0.82 -3.17
N THR A 137 0.30 1.04 -4.43
CA THR A 137 -0.70 0.21 -5.12
C THR A 137 -0.31 -0.14 -6.55
N GLY A 138 0.39 0.76 -7.26
CA GLY A 138 0.64 0.62 -8.70
C GLY A 138 -0.62 0.60 -9.55
N SER A 139 -1.77 0.98 -8.98
CA SER A 139 -3.08 0.66 -9.53
C SER A 139 -3.88 1.93 -9.88
N ASN A 140 -4.72 1.83 -10.91
CA ASN A 140 -5.74 2.83 -11.21
C ASN A 140 -6.95 2.68 -10.27
N GLN A 141 -7.99 3.48 -10.49
CA GLN A 141 -9.20 3.48 -9.65
C GLN A 141 -9.99 2.17 -9.73
N GLN A 142 -9.72 1.32 -10.72
CA GLN A 142 -10.33 0.00 -10.86
C GLN A 142 -9.46 -1.14 -10.30
N GLY A 143 -8.37 -0.80 -9.59
CA GLY A 143 -7.44 -1.79 -9.03
C GLY A 143 -6.61 -2.53 -10.09
N ARG A 144 -6.51 -1.98 -11.31
CA ARG A 144 -5.69 -2.52 -12.41
C ARG A 144 -4.41 -1.72 -12.58
N LEU A 145 -3.39 -2.28 -13.25
CA LEU A 145 -2.13 -1.59 -13.46
C LEU A 145 -2.32 -0.18 -14.05
N SER A 146 -1.81 0.83 -13.36
CA SER A 146 -1.92 2.24 -13.80
C SER A 146 -0.99 2.56 -14.97
N GLY A 147 0.09 1.80 -15.14
CA GLY A 147 1.06 1.97 -16.23
C GLY A 147 2.37 1.23 -15.94
N PRO A 148 3.25 1.06 -16.95
CA PRO A 148 4.46 0.24 -16.83
C PRO A 148 5.52 0.83 -15.89
N THR A 149 5.47 2.13 -15.60
CA THR A 149 6.40 2.84 -14.70
C THR A 149 5.81 3.09 -13.32
N ALA A 150 4.61 2.57 -13.04
CA ALA A 150 3.86 2.80 -11.82
C ALA A 150 4.23 1.87 -10.66
N THR A 151 5.31 1.07 -10.80
CA THR A 151 5.57 -0.07 -9.91
C THR A 151 7.03 -0.22 -9.48
N CYS A 152 7.91 0.77 -9.71
CA CYS A 152 9.33 0.66 -9.32
C CYS A 152 10.03 -0.60 -9.87
N ASN A 153 9.92 -0.82 -11.20
CA ASN A 153 10.35 -2.04 -11.88
C ASN A 153 9.73 -3.29 -11.24
N ASP A 154 8.39 -3.34 -11.15
CA ASP A 154 7.65 -4.48 -10.58
C ASP A 154 8.08 -4.82 -9.15
N TRP A 155 8.28 -3.77 -8.38
CA TRP A 155 8.59 -3.75 -6.96
C TRP A 155 9.97 -4.34 -6.65
N THR A 156 10.94 -4.09 -7.52
CA THR A 156 12.31 -4.61 -7.41
C THR A 156 13.39 -3.51 -7.37
N SER A 157 12.97 -2.24 -7.32
CA SER A 157 13.88 -1.10 -7.28
C SER A 157 13.58 -0.16 -6.12
N ALA A 158 14.65 0.17 -5.39
CA ALA A 158 14.67 1.21 -4.36
C ALA A 158 15.58 2.38 -4.77
N SER A 159 15.75 2.61 -6.09
CA SER A 159 16.69 3.60 -6.60
C SER A 159 16.42 5.02 -6.07
N GLY A 160 17.50 5.73 -5.73
CA GLY A 160 17.51 7.15 -5.34
C GLY A 160 17.27 8.13 -6.48
N ASP A 161 16.94 7.65 -7.68
CA ASP A 161 16.60 8.43 -8.85
C ASP A 161 15.19 8.08 -9.38
N ARG A 162 14.81 8.64 -10.54
CA ARG A 162 13.51 8.39 -11.20
C ARG A 162 13.60 7.42 -12.36
N SER A 163 14.74 6.75 -12.54
CA SER A 163 14.96 5.84 -13.68
C SER A 163 14.05 4.61 -13.62
N SER A 164 13.68 4.19 -12.41
CA SER A 164 12.78 3.06 -12.14
C SER A 164 11.30 3.47 -12.08
N GLY A 165 10.98 4.71 -12.46
CA GLY A 165 9.62 5.24 -12.45
C GLY A 165 9.22 5.92 -11.15
N LYS A 166 7.92 6.17 -11.03
CA LYS A 166 7.26 6.79 -9.89
C LYS A 166 6.04 5.93 -9.57
N PRO A 167 6.03 5.21 -8.43
CA PRO A 167 4.97 4.26 -8.17
C PRO A 167 3.64 4.98 -7.94
N ARG A 168 2.56 4.37 -8.40
CA ARG A 168 1.21 4.88 -8.14
C ARG A 168 0.83 4.59 -6.69
N LEU A 169 0.30 5.61 -6.03
CA LEU A 169 -0.15 5.58 -4.64
C LEU A 169 -1.67 5.69 -4.56
N GLY A 170 -2.25 5.10 -3.53
CA GLY A 170 -3.58 5.43 -3.03
C GLY A 170 -3.50 5.90 -1.58
N HIS A 171 -4.63 6.32 -1.01
CA HIS A 171 -4.64 6.90 0.34
C HIS A 171 -5.36 6.03 1.41
N SER A 172 -4.69 5.78 2.53
CA SER A 172 -5.24 5.05 3.67
C SER A 172 -6.46 5.73 4.30
N TRP A 173 -6.47 7.06 4.28
CA TRP A 173 -7.57 7.94 4.68
C TRP A 173 -7.74 9.07 3.66
N PRO A 174 -8.91 9.68 3.51
CA PRO A 174 -9.13 10.68 2.47
C PRO A 174 -8.38 11.99 2.77
N ARG A 175 -7.76 12.55 1.74
CA ARG A 175 -7.21 13.90 1.74
C ARG A 175 -8.11 14.78 0.88
N ASN A 176 -8.67 15.84 1.47
CA ASN A 176 -9.59 16.74 0.77
C ASN A 176 -8.89 18.05 0.42
N PHE A 177 -8.16 18.04 -0.70
CA PHE A 177 -7.55 19.24 -1.28
C PHE A 177 -8.01 19.39 -2.72
N GLY A 178 -8.48 20.59 -3.08
CA GLY A 178 -8.92 20.88 -4.44
C GLY A 178 -7.76 21.07 -5.40
N GLY A 179 -7.91 20.53 -6.61
CA GLY A 179 -7.00 20.74 -7.75
C GLY A 179 -6.46 19.45 -8.33
N GLY A 180 -6.63 19.26 -9.64
CA GLY A 180 -6.16 18.09 -10.40
C GLY A 180 -7.22 17.63 -11.40
N GLY A 181 -6.81 17.42 -12.65
CA GLY A 181 -7.64 16.80 -13.69
C GLY A 181 -7.04 15.44 -14.08
N GLY A 182 -7.86 14.55 -14.63
CA GLY A 182 -7.48 13.17 -14.93
C GLY A 182 -7.66 12.24 -13.72
N ASP A 183 -6.81 11.22 -13.58
CA ASP A 183 -6.90 10.21 -12.51
C ASP A 183 -6.48 10.73 -11.12
N PHE A 184 -6.36 12.05 -10.94
CA PHE A 184 -6.00 12.64 -9.65
C PHE A 184 -7.21 12.65 -8.71
N ASN A 185 -7.17 11.84 -7.66
CA ASN A 185 -8.22 11.80 -6.64
C ASN A 185 -7.62 11.55 -5.25
N MET A 186 -7.45 12.62 -4.48
CA MET A 186 -6.83 12.58 -3.15
C MET A 186 -7.69 11.91 -2.08
N ALA A 187 -8.92 11.50 -2.38
CA ALA A 187 -9.74 10.71 -1.47
C ALA A 187 -9.65 9.19 -1.75
N HIS A 188 -9.11 8.79 -2.91
CA HIS A 188 -9.21 7.42 -3.40
C HIS A 188 -8.19 6.47 -2.75
N TRP A 189 -8.68 5.36 -2.20
CA TRP A 189 -7.83 4.43 -1.45
C TRP A 189 -6.84 3.63 -2.31
N MET A 190 -7.20 3.38 -3.58
CA MET A 190 -6.32 2.71 -4.55
C MET A 190 -5.43 3.62 -5.39
N SER A 191 -5.88 4.84 -5.73
CA SER A 191 -5.26 5.64 -6.80
C SER A 191 -5.51 7.13 -6.62
N ALA A 192 -4.53 7.82 -6.04
CA ALA A 192 -4.57 9.24 -5.76
C ALA A 192 -3.55 10.02 -6.60
N HIS A 193 -2.26 9.71 -6.44
CA HIS A 193 -1.18 10.37 -7.17
C HIS A 193 0.04 9.43 -7.32
N ASP A 194 1.07 9.90 -8.03
CA ASP A 194 2.33 9.18 -8.13
C ASP A 194 3.30 9.65 -7.04
N ALA A 195 4.08 8.75 -6.46
CA ALA A 195 5.13 9.09 -5.49
C ALA A 195 6.28 9.89 -6.13
N ALA A 196 7.22 10.40 -5.33
CA ALA A 196 8.32 11.21 -5.83
C ALA A 196 9.39 10.39 -6.59
N GLY A 197 9.49 9.11 -6.26
CA GLY A 197 10.36 8.08 -6.86
C GLY A 197 10.26 6.77 -6.07
N CYS A 198 11.30 5.95 -6.12
CA CYS A 198 11.30 4.60 -5.54
C CYS A 198 12.15 4.43 -4.28
N SER A 199 12.92 5.45 -3.85
CA SER A 199 13.79 5.26 -2.70
C SER A 199 13.03 5.10 -1.39
N PRO A 200 13.60 4.41 -0.39
CA PRO A 200 13.03 4.37 0.95
C PRO A 200 13.00 5.79 1.52
N SER A 201 11.86 6.18 2.08
CA SER A 201 11.72 7.45 2.81
C SER A 201 10.52 7.40 3.73
N VAL A 202 10.59 8.18 4.80
CA VAL A 202 9.48 8.39 5.74
C VAL A 202 9.23 9.88 5.88
N ASN A 203 7.99 10.31 5.66
CA ASN A 203 7.52 11.65 6.02
C ASN A 203 6.14 11.52 6.65
N LEU A 204 6.04 11.85 7.94
CA LEU A 204 4.80 11.76 8.72
C LEU A 204 4.25 13.12 9.14
N VAL A 205 4.83 14.19 8.59
CA VAL A 205 4.43 15.57 8.89
C VAL A 205 3.59 16.06 7.73
N ASP A 206 2.43 16.65 8.04
CA ASP A 206 1.59 17.30 7.04
C ASP A 206 2.25 18.61 6.56
N ALA A 207 3.17 18.46 5.61
CA ALA A 207 3.95 19.54 5.00
C ALA A 207 3.51 19.86 3.57
N GLY A 208 2.37 19.29 3.13
CA GLY A 208 1.95 19.27 1.74
C GLY A 208 2.71 18.23 0.92
N GLY A 209 2.82 18.46 -0.39
CA GLY A 209 3.46 17.52 -1.31
C GLY A 209 4.98 17.37 -1.10
N PRO A 210 5.61 16.42 -1.80
CA PRO A 210 7.04 16.14 -1.65
C PRO A 210 7.91 17.36 -2.01
N GLN A 211 9.00 17.55 -1.26
CA GLN A 211 10.00 18.60 -1.53
C GLN A 211 10.59 18.47 -2.94
N GLN A 212 10.97 19.60 -3.54
CA GLN A 212 11.61 19.60 -4.86
C GLN A 212 12.86 18.70 -4.86
N GLY A 213 12.92 17.79 -5.82
CA GLY A 213 14.05 16.87 -5.96
C GLY A 213 13.90 15.56 -5.17
N ALA A 214 12.94 15.44 -4.25
CA ALA A 214 12.70 14.20 -3.51
C ALA A 214 12.46 13.00 -4.45
N THR A 215 12.97 11.83 -4.07
CA THR A 215 12.90 10.60 -4.85
C THR A 215 12.31 9.43 -4.07
N GLY A 216 11.80 9.68 -2.86
CA GLY A 216 11.33 8.64 -1.98
C GLY A 216 9.84 8.36 -2.12
N VAL A 217 9.46 7.12 -1.79
CA VAL A 217 8.06 6.65 -1.84
C VAL A 217 7.18 7.33 -0.80
N GLY A 218 7.72 7.66 0.37
CA GLY A 218 6.98 8.28 1.47
C GLY A 218 7.05 9.81 1.50
N SER A 219 7.68 10.45 0.50
CA SER A 219 7.97 11.88 0.55
C SER A 219 6.72 12.79 0.57
N GLY A 220 5.56 12.29 0.13
CA GLY A 220 4.28 13.02 0.12
C GLY A 220 3.43 12.90 1.39
N GLY A 221 3.79 11.99 2.31
CA GLY A 221 3.01 11.73 3.52
C GLY A 221 2.80 10.23 3.75
N GLY A 222 3.87 9.52 4.08
CA GLY A 222 3.85 8.09 4.36
C GLY A 222 5.25 7.48 4.46
N TYR A 223 5.33 6.19 4.19
CA TYR A 223 6.55 5.40 4.38
C TYR A 223 6.69 4.20 3.42
N GLY A 224 5.90 4.17 2.36
CA GLY A 224 5.82 3.00 1.47
C GLY A 224 5.09 1.81 2.09
N GLY A 225 4.04 2.05 2.87
CA GLY A 225 3.15 1.00 3.36
C GLY A 225 2.39 0.30 2.23
N ILE A 226 1.90 -0.91 2.49
CA ILE A 226 1.11 -1.72 1.54
C ILE A 226 -0.17 -2.24 2.18
N TYR A 227 -1.21 -2.46 1.38
CA TYR A 227 -2.38 -3.22 1.81
C TYR A 227 -2.14 -4.72 1.67
N CYS A 228 -2.58 -5.49 2.66
CA CYS A 228 -2.46 -6.94 2.70
C CYS A 228 -3.85 -7.55 2.87
N PHE A 229 -4.22 -8.43 1.93
CA PHE A 229 -5.51 -9.12 1.93
C PHE A 229 -5.29 -10.62 2.08
N ALA A 230 -6.04 -11.26 2.97
CA ALA A 230 -6.14 -12.72 2.99
C ALA A 230 -7.14 -13.16 1.92
N LEU A 231 -6.76 -14.12 1.08
CA LEU A 231 -7.65 -14.74 0.07
C LEU A 231 -8.78 -15.55 0.72
N THR A 232 -8.55 -16.03 1.93
CA THR A 232 -9.54 -16.75 2.74
C THR A 232 -9.52 -16.14 4.15
N PRO A 233 -10.26 -15.03 4.34
CA PRO A 233 -10.30 -14.30 5.60
C PRO A 233 -10.94 -15.09 6.73
#